data_AF-A0A1W1CVG6-F1
#
_entry.id   AF-A0A1W1CVG6-F1
#
_cell.length_a   1.000
_cell.length_b   1.000
_cell.length_c   1.000
_cell.angle_alpha   90.00
_cell.angle_beta   90.00
_cell.angle_gamma   90.00
#
_symmetry.space_group_name_H-M   'P 1'
#
loop_
_entity.id
_entity.type
_entity.pdbx_description
1 polymer ?
#
loop_
_entity_poly.entity_id
_entity_poly.type
_entity_poly.pdbx_seq_one_letter_code
_entity_poly.pdbx_strand_id
1 'polypeptide(L)'
;MKHIKTRNGFSIITAIFLIVLMSTVAIFVTNLSGKIVKSTTLQYQHEQAELYAKSYTEFAVMAVMGHDRSSDCLKTINGTIGSYAIRTHIAYIGPASVIGNCAANRQLSTDVTTSSTPLTVIIDSYVDYKDLDDNNHTYTVHRRTVQKI
;
A
#
# COMPACT_ATOMS: atom_id res chain seq x y z
N MET A 1 24.52 23.90 70.85
CA MET A 1 24.58 23.65 69.40
C MET A 1 24.22 22.18 69.18
N LYS A 2 22.95 21.90 68.85
CA LYS A 2 22.37 20.54 68.89
C LYS A 2 22.58 19.89 67.52
N HIS A 3 23.53 18.97 67.43
CA HIS A 3 23.77 18.20 66.21
C HIS A 3 22.58 17.26 65.95
N ILE A 4 21.84 17.52 64.87
CA ILE A 4 20.84 16.58 64.35
C ILE A 4 21.63 15.47 63.66
N LYS A 5 21.69 14.30 64.29
CA LYS A 5 22.31 13.09 63.74
C LYS A 5 21.24 12.03 63.58
N THR A 6 20.55 11.99 62.44
CA THR A 6 19.72 10.86 62.01
C THR A 6 19.54 10.85 60.48
N ARG A 7 19.66 9.64 59.89
CA ARG A 7 19.15 9.20 58.56
C ARG A 7 19.98 9.37 57.26
N ASN A 8 21.31 9.19 57.29
CA ASN A 8 22.07 9.02 56.02
C ASN A 8 21.70 7.73 55.25
N GLY A 9 21.36 6.64 55.96
CA GLY A 9 20.99 5.37 55.32
C GLY A 9 19.64 5.38 54.60
N PHE A 10 18.65 6.09 55.14
CA PHE A 10 17.33 6.20 54.51
C PHE A 10 17.39 7.01 53.20
N SER A 11 18.21 8.06 53.16
CA SER A 11 18.43 8.88 51.97
C SER A 11 19.05 8.06 50.82
N ILE A 12 20.05 7.22 51.13
CA ILE A 12 20.71 6.35 50.14
C ILE A 12 19.75 5.30 49.56
N ILE A 13 18.91 4.67 50.40
CA ILE A 13 17.94 3.66 49.94
C ILE A 13 16.89 4.29 49.01
N THR A 14 16.37 5.47 49.34
CA THR A 14 15.42 6.19 48.48
C THR A 14 16.05 6.60 47.15
N ALA A 15 17.33 6.99 47.13
CA ALA A 15 18.04 7.35 45.90
C ALA A 15 18.22 6.15 44.96
N ILE A 16 18.60 4.99 45.50
CA ILE A 16 18.72 3.75 44.72
C ILE A 16 17.36 3.34 44.14
N PHE A 17 16.30 3.41 44.95
CA PHE A 17 14.96 3.10 44.48
C PHE A 17 14.52 4.01 43.32
N LEU A 18 14.79 5.32 43.40
CA LEU A 18 14.51 6.26 42.33
C LEU A 18 15.31 5.95 41.06
N ILE A 19 16.60 5.60 41.18
CA ILE A 19 17.43 5.23 40.02
C ILE A 19 16.87 3.99 39.31
N VAL A 20 16.46 2.97 40.07
CA VAL A 20 15.86 1.75 39.50
C VAL A 20 14.55 2.08 38.80
N LEU A 21 13.71 2.92 39.39
CA LEU A 21 12.43 3.35 38.79
C LEU A 21 12.65 4.14 37.50
N MET A 22 13.60 5.07 37.48
CA MET A 22 13.95 5.79 36.25
C MET A 22 14.53 4.86 35.19
N SER A 23 15.31 3.86 35.59
CA SER A 23 15.88 2.87 34.68
C SER A 23 14.82 1.98 34.02
N THR A 24 13.80 1.54 34.78
CA THR A 24 12.70 0.73 34.21
C THR A 24 11.86 1.53 33.22
N VAL A 25 11.58 2.80 33.53
CA VAL A 25 10.87 3.70 32.61
C VAL A 25 11.70 3.93 31.34
N ALA A 26 13.00 4.19 31.47
CA ALA A 26 13.87 4.39 30.32
C ALA A 26 13.88 3.17 29.39
N ILE A 27 14.04 1.97 29.94
CA ILE A 27 14.02 0.71 29.17
C ILE A 27 12.65 0.52 28.49
N PHE A 28 11.56 0.81 29.19
CA PHE A 28 10.22 0.70 28.62
C PHE A 28 10.03 1.66 27.44
N VAL A 29 10.44 2.92 27.60
CA VAL A 29 10.36 3.94 26.54
C VAL A 29 11.18 3.51 25.33
N THR A 30 12.42 3.05 25.50
CA THR A 30 13.26 2.61 24.37
C THR A 30 12.63 1.44 23.61
N ASN A 31 12.09 0.44 24.33
CA ASN A 31 11.40 -0.69 23.70
C ASN A 31 10.15 -0.25 22.95
N LEU A 32 9.38 0.69 23.50
CA LEU A 32 8.19 1.22 22.85
C LEU A 32 8.56 2.03 21.60
N SER A 33 9.57 2.89 21.68
CA SER A 33 10.07 3.67 20.54
C SER A 33 10.51 2.76 19.39
N GLY A 34 11.24 1.68 19.68
CA GLY A 34 11.62 0.70 18.65
C GLY A 34 10.41 0.08 17.94
N LYS A 35 9.37 -0.28 18.70
CA LYS A 35 8.11 -0.81 18.14
C LYS A 35 7.35 0.23 17.31
N ILE A 36 7.30 1.48 17.77
CA ILE A 36 6.62 2.57 17.05
C ILE A 36 7.32 2.81 15.72
N VAL A 37 8.65 2.93 15.70
CA VAL A 37 9.41 3.15 14.46
C VAL A 37 9.13 2.05 13.44
N LYS A 38 9.18 0.78 13.88
CA LYS A 38 8.85 -0.34 12.98
C LYS A 38 7.43 -0.26 12.44
N SER A 39 6.44 -0.03 13.32
CA SER A 39 5.03 0.12 12.91
C SER A 39 4.84 1.25 11.89
N THR A 40 5.47 2.41 12.13
CA THR A 40 5.42 3.56 11.22
C THR A 40 6.07 3.25 9.87
N THR A 41 7.20 2.53 9.85
CA THR A 41 7.84 2.16 8.57
C THR A 41 6.98 1.20 7.73
N LEU A 42 6.31 0.24 8.37
CA LEU A 42 5.41 -0.68 7.68
C LEU A 42 4.18 0.05 7.13
N GLN A 43 3.60 0.93 7.95
CA GLN A 43 2.49 1.78 7.52
C GLN A 43 2.89 2.65 6.32
N TYR A 44 4.07 3.26 6.34
CA TYR A 44 4.57 4.09 5.25
C TYR A 44 4.76 3.30 3.94
N GLN A 45 5.21 2.04 4.00
CA GLN A 45 5.32 1.19 2.81
C GLN A 45 3.96 0.82 2.24
N HIS A 46 3.00 0.49 3.12
CA HIS A 46 1.64 0.18 2.70
C HIS A 46 0.97 1.39 2.03
N GLU A 47 1.11 2.58 2.61
CA GLU A 47 0.59 3.82 2.03
C GLU A 47 1.23 4.15 0.68
N GLN A 48 2.55 3.96 0.54
CA GLN A 48 3.22 4.11 -0.75
C GLN A 48 2.71 3.11 -1.80
N ALA A 49 2.53 1.84 -1.43
CA ALA A 49 1.99 0.83 -2.32
C ALA A 49 0.56 1.20 -2.79
N GLU A 50 -0.27 1.74 -1.89
CA GLU A 50 -1.60 2.23 -2.24
C GLU A 50 -1.56 3.45 -3.18
N LEU A 51 -0.62 4.38 -2.96
CA LEU A 51 -0.41 5.53 -3.84
C LEU A 51 0.04 5.09 -5.25
N TYR A 52 0.94 4.11 -5.35
CA TYR A 52 1.31 3.53 -6.64
C TYR A 52 0.13 2.82 -7.31
N ALA A 53 -0.66 2.06 -6.55
CA ALA A 53 -1.86 1.42 -7.09
C ALA A 53 -2.82 2.47 -7.69
N LYS A 54 -3.06 3.58 -6.97
CA LYS A 54 -3.87 4.72 -7.45
C LYS A 54 -3.29 5.35 -8.71
N SER A 55 -2.00 5.70 -8.70
CA SER A 55 -1.34 6.32 -9.85
C SER A 55 -1.41 5.45 -11.10
N TYR A 56 -1.15 4.15 -10.98
CA TYR A 56 -1.23 3.22 -12.10
C TYR A 56 -2.67 2.96 -12.57
N THR A 57 -3.67 3.01 -11.68
CA THR A 57 -5.07 2.97 -12.12
C THR A 57 -5.43 4.17 -12.99
N GLU A 58 -5.04 5.39 -12.60
CA GLU A 58 -5.32 6.59 -13.40
C GLU A 58 -4.51 6.62 -14.70
N PHE A 59 -3.27 6.16 -14.66
CA PHE A 59 -2.45 6.01 -15.86
C PHE A 59 -3.07 4.99 -16.83
N ALA A 60 -3.61 3.88 -16.32
CA ALA A 60 -4.30 2.90 -17.15
C ALA A 60 -5.57 3.47 -17.79
N VAL A 61 -6.33 4.29 -17.07
CA VAL A 61 -7.50 5.00 -17.63
C VAL A 61 -7.07 5.90 -18.78
N MET A 62 -6.04 6.72 -18.57
CA MET A 62 -5.51 7.61 -19.60
C MET A 62 -5.01 6.83 -20.82
N ALA A 63 -4.26 5.75 -20.59
CA ALA A 63 -3.75 4.89 -21.65
C ALA A 63 -4.89 4.26 -22.45
N VAL A 64 -5.95 3.80 -21.78
CA VAL A 64 -7.16 3.28 -22.45
C VAL A 64 -7.86 4.36 -23.25
N MET A 65 -7.99 5.59 -22.74
CA MET A 65 -8.62 6.70 -23.47
C MET A 65 -7.83 7.08 -24.73
N GLY A 66 -6.50 7.11 -24.65
CA GLY A 66 -5.61 7.49 -25.76
C GLY A 66 -5.26 6.36 -26.74
N HIS A 67 -5.62 5.11 -26.46
CA HIS A 67 -5.26 3.96 -27.29
C HIS A 67 -6.16 3.83 -28.53
N ASP A 68 -5.54 3.66 -29.70
CA ASP A 68 -6.24 3.36 -30.95
C ASP A 68 -6.70 1.88 -30.96
N ARG A 69 -8.01 1.69 -31.01
CA ARG A 69 -8.69 0.39 -30.89
C ARG A 69 -8.87 -0.32 -32.24
N SER A 70 -8.29 0.23 -33.31
CA SER A 70 -8.44 -0.31 -34.66
C SER A 70 -7.72 -1.65 -34.88
N SER A 71 -6.74 -2.01 -34.03
CA SER A 71 -5.89 -3.21 -34.23
C SER A 71 -5.78 -4.15 -33.02
N ASP A 72 -5.58 -3.64 -31.79
CA ASP A 72 -5.52 -4.46 -30.56
C ASP A 72 -6.04 -3.66 -29.35
N CYS A 73 -6.37 -4.36 -28.27
CA CYS A 73 -6.78 -3.77 -26.99
C CYS A 73 -5.63 -3.75 -25.97
N LEU A 74 -5.66 -2.79 -25.05
CA LEU A 74 -4.65 -2.68 -23.99
C LEU A 74 -4.96 -3.67 -22.85
N LYS A 75 -4.13 -4.70 -22.68
CA LYS A 75 -4.40 -5.80 -21.74
C LYS A 75 -3.81 -5.56 -20.35
N THR A 76 -2.55 -5.15 -20.31
CA THR A 76 -1.79 -5.03 -19.06
C THR A 76 -0.79 -3.89 -19.13
N ILE A 77 -0.66 -3.19 -18.01
CA ILE A 77 0.40 -2.21 -17.79
C ILE A 77 1.17 -2.69 -16.57
N ASN A 78 2.43 -3.05 -16.77
CA ASN A 78 3.30 -3.52 -15.69
C ASN A 78 4.42 -2.52 -15.49
N GLY A 79 4.88 -2.40 -14.26
CA GLY A 79 6.01 -1.55 -13.89
C GLY A 79 6.71 -2.07 -12.65
N THR A 80 7.94 -1.61 -12.44
CA THR A 80 8.67 -1.90 -11.21
C THR A 80 9.34 -0.62 -10.76
N ILE A 81 9.04 -0.20 -9.52
CA ILE A 81 9.59 1.01 -8.92
C ILE A 81 10.30 0.57 -7.65
N GLY A 82 11.64 0.53 -7.68
CA GLY A 82 12.43 0.01 -6.57
C GLY A 82 12.05 -1.45 -6.24
N SER A 83 11.60 -1.69 -5.01
CA SER A 83 11.12 -3.00 -4.54
C SER A 83 9.63 -3.27 -4.80
N TYR A 84 8.90 -2.31 -5.38
CA TYR A 84 7.47 -2.44 -5.64
C TYR A 84 7.25 -2.97 -7.07
N ALA A 85 6.62 -4.13 -7.19
CA ALA A 85 6.20 -4.67 -8.48
C ALA A 85 4.72 -4.34 -8.72
N ILE A 86 4.44 -3.57 -9.77
CA ILE A 86 3.10 -3.15 -10.14
C ILE A 86 2.60 -3.96 -11.34
N ARG A 87 1.41 -4.54 -11.20
CA ARG A 87 0.70 -5.28 -12.25
C ARG A 87 -0.69 -4.70 -12.39
N THR A 88 -0.96 -4.04 -13.50
CA THR A 88 -2.30 -3.52 -13.81
C THR A 88 -2.94 -4.35 -14.91
N HIS A 89 -4.18 -4.74 -14.69
CA HIS A 89 -4.99 -5.57 -15.57
C HIS A 89 -6.22 -4.78 -16.00
N ILE A 90 -6.45 -4.75 -17.29
CA ILE A 90 -7.58 -4.04 -17.89
C ILE A 90 -8.50 -5.10 -18.49
N ALA A 91 -9.78 -4.93 -18.20
CA ALA A 91 -10.87 -5.77 -18.65
C ALA A 91 -11.96 -4.87 -19.24
N TYR A 92 -12.60 -5.34 -20.31
CA TYR A 92 -13.52 -4.56 -21.12
C TYR A 92 -14.91 -5.19 -21.12
N ILE A 93 -15.93 -4.32 -21.07
CA ILE A 93 -17.35 -4.65 -21.21
C ILE A 93 -17.91 -3.71 -22.28
N GLY A 94 -18.40 -4.26 -23.38
CA GLY A 94 -18.83 -3.47 -24.52
C GLY A 94 -18.91 -4.25 -25.83
N PRO A 95 -19.54 -3.70 -26.87
CA PRO A 95 -19.69 -4.38 -28.14
C PRO A 95 -18.32 -4.61 -28.82
N ALA A 96 -18.18 -5.76 -29.49
CA ALA A 96 -16.93 -6.17 -30.13
C ALA A 96 -16.44 -5.17 -31.21
N SER A 97 -17.36 -4.41 -31.81
CA SER A 97 -17.04 -3.36 -32.80
C SER A 97 -16.27 -2.17 -32.21
N VAL A 98 -16.36 -1.94 -30.89
CA VAL A 98 -15.71 -0.81 -30.21
C VAL A 98 -14.47 -1.27 -29.45
N ILE A 99 -14.45 -2.50 -28.93
CA ILE A 99 -13.31 -3.06 -28.19
C ILE A 99 -12.15 -3.46 -29.11
N GLY A 100 -12.45 -3.88 -30.34
CA GLY A 100 -11.47 -4.50 -31.24
C GLY A 100 -11.23 -5.98 -30.90
N ASN A 101 -10.16 -6.56 -31.45
CA ASN A 101 -9.86 -7.99 -31.31
C ASN A 101 -9.09 -8.29 -30.01
N CYS A 102 -9.82 -8.23 -28.89
CA CYS A 102 -9.27 -8.44 -27.56
C CYS A 102 -9.30 -9.92 -27.18
N ALA A 103 -8.34 -10.39 -26.38
CA ALA A 103 -8.34 -11.79 -25.95
C ALA A 103 -9.61 -12.09 -25.10
N ALA A 104 -10.24 -13.25 -25.32
CA ALA A 104 -11.52 -13.61 -24.68
C ALA A 104 -11.48 -13.60 -23.15
N ASN A 105 -10.30 -13.72 -22.54
CA ASN A 105 -10.11 -13.63 -21.09
C ASN A 105 -10.15 -12.19 -20.54
N ARG A 106 -10.17 -11.18 -21.40
CA ARG A 106 -10.24 -9.75 -21.04
C ARG A 106 -11.50 -9.05 -21.52
N GLN A 107 -12.32 -9.73 -22.32
CA GLN A 107 -13.63 -9.27 -22.75
C GLN A 107 -14.69 -9.99 -21.92
N LEU A 108 -15.29 -9.29 -20.96
CA LEU A 108 -16.19 -9.89 -19.97
C LEU A 108 -17.62 -10.02 -20.50
N SER A 109 -18.03 -9.12 -21.40
CA SER A 109 -19.33 -9.18 -22.06
C SER A 109 -19.32 -8.34 -23.33
N THR A 110 -20.03 -8.83 -24.35
CA THR A 110 -20.23 -8.17 -25.65
C THR A 110 -21.62 -7.60 -25.85
N ASP A 111 -22.54 -7.91 -24.95
CA ASP A 111 -23.98 -7.72 -25.13
C ASP A 111 -24.43 -6.36 -24.60
N VAL A 112 -23.66 -5.32 -24.87
CA VAL A 112 -23.95 -3.94 -24.46
C VAL A 112 -24.60 -3.22 -25.65
N THR A 113 -25.90 -2.99 -25.54
CA THR A 113 -26.74 -2.42 -26.61
C THR A 113 -27.00 -0.91 -26.46
N THR A 114 -26.41 -0.27 -25.44
CA THR A 114 -26.63 1.16 -25.17
C THR A 114 -25.84 2.06 -26.12
N SER A 115 -26.53 2.91 -26.89
CA SER A 115 -25.90 3.70 -27.97
C SER A 115 -25.06 4.89 -27.50
N SER A 116 -25.25 5.38 -26.27
CA SER A 116 -24.61 6.63 -25.82
C SER A 116 -23.21 6.43 -25.24
N THR A 117 -22.86 5.23 -24.75
CA THR A 117 -21.60 4.94 -24.03
C THR A 117 -21.40 3.42 -23.99
N PRO A 118 -21.00 2.83 -25.11
CA PRO A 118 -21.00 1.38 -25.27
C PRO A 118 -19.85 0.69 -24.53
N LEU A 119 -18.88 1.43 -23.99
CA LEU A 119 -17.65 0.86 -23.45
C LEU A 119 -17.49 1.17 -21.96
N THR A 120 -17.31 0.11 -21.17
CA THR A 120 -16.95 0.19 -19.76
C THR A 120 -15.68 -0.62 -19.54
N VAL A 121 -14.77 -0.07 -18.76
CA VAL A 121 -13.49 -0.70 -18.45
C VAL A 121 -13.36 -0.92 -16.96
N ILE A 122 -12.89 -2.11 -16.61
CA ILE A 122 -12.53 -2.50 -15.26
C ILE A 122 -11.02 -2.54 -15.21
N ILE A 123 -10.45 -1.80 -14.27
CA ILE A 123 -9.01 -1.69 -14.10
C ILE A 123 -8.67 -2.20 -12.70
N ASP A 124 -7.87 -3.25 -12.68
CA ASP A 124 -7.37 -3.90 -11.48
C ASP A 124 -5.87 -3.65 -11.36
N SER A 125 -5.43 -2.92 -10.35
CA SER A 125 -4.02 -2.70 -10.05
C SER A 125 -3.60 -3.48 -8.82
N TYR A 126 -2.53 -4.26 -8.96
CA TYR A 126 -1.90 -5.02 -7.90
C TYR A 126 -0.50 -4.48 -7.70
N VAL A 127 -0.18 -4.08 -6.46
CA VAL A 127 1.17 -3.64 -6.09
C VAL A 127 1.70 -4.61 -5.05
N ASP A 128 2.72 -5.36 -5.46
CA ASP A 128 3.41 -6.35 -4.65
C ASP A 128 4.65 -5.70 -4.02
N TYR A 129 4.81 -5.82 -2.71
CA TYR A 129 5.99 -5.35 -1.98
C TYR A 129 6.38 -6.34 -0.87
N LYS A 130 7.64 -6.29 -0.46
CA LYS A 130 8.18 -7.14 0.61
C LYS A 130 8.46 -6.30 1.84
N ASP A 131 8.22 -6.87 3.02
CA ASP A 131 8.66 -6.26 4.28
C ASP A 131 10.21 -6.28 4.33
N LEU A 132 10.79 -5.26 4.93
CA LEU A 132 12.25 -5.14 5.13
C LEU A 132 12.78 -6.25 6.05
N ASP A 133 11.96 -6.69 7.01
CA ASP A 133 12.36 -7.70 7.99
C ASP A 133 12.03 -9.14 7.54
N ASP A 134 11.13 -9.31 6.57
CA ASP A 134 10.70 -10.63 6.09
C ASP A 134 10.64 -10.68 4.55
N ASN A 135 11.72 -11.19 3.96
CA ASN A 135 11.88 -11.32 2.51
C ASN A 135 11.07 -12.47 1.90
N ASN A 136 10.45 -13.32 2.74
CA ASN A 136 9.78 -14.53 2.32
C ASN A 136 8.30 -14.29 2.04
N HIS A 137 7.71 -13.27 2.68
CA HIS A 137 6.33 -12.86 2.47
C HIS A 137 6.23 -11.63 1.57
N THR A 138 5.30 -11.70 0.62
CA THR A 138 4.96 -10.57 -0.26
C THR A 138 3.56 -10.10 0.09
N TYR A 139 3.43 -8.81 0.33
CA TYR A 139 2.16 -8.14 0.57
C TYR A 139 1.68 -7.55 -0.74
N THR A 140 0.39 -7.73 -1.03
CA THR A 140 -0.23 -7.21 -2.25
C THR A 140 -1.32 -6.23 -1.90
N VAL A 141 -1.17 -4.98 -2.35
CA VAL A 141 -2.27 -4.00 -2.33
C VAL A 141 -3.04 -4.13 -3.63
N HIS A 142 -4.34 -4.39 -3.53
CA HIS A 142 -5.24 -4.44 -4.67
C HIS A 142 -6.16 -3.23 -4.69
N ARG A 143 -6.28 -2.61 -5.86
CA ARG A 143 -7.25 -1.55 -6.13
C ARG A 143 -7.98 -1.84 -7.44
N ARG A 144 -9.32 -1.82 -7.38
CA ARG A 144 -10.20 -1.92 -8.56
C ARG A 144 -10.91 -0.60 -8.79
N THR A 145 -10.99 -0.17 -10.04
CA THR A 145 -11.86 0.91 -10.49
C THR A 145 -12.65 0.49 -11.73
N VAL A 146 -13.86 1.01 -11.87
CA VAL A 146 -14.71 0.81 -13.04
C VAL A 146 -14.98 2.17 -13.64
N GLN A 147 -14.63 2.35 -14.90
CA GLN A 147 -14.86 3.59 -15.62
C GLN A 147 -15.67 3.34 -16.88
N LYS A 148 -16.62 4.24 -17.09
CA LYS A 148 -17.42 4.29 -18.29
C LYS A 148 -16.79 5.32 -19.22
N ILE A 149 -16.49 4.90 -20.44
CA ILE A 149 -15.74 5.67 -21.43
C ILE A 149 -16.48 5.78 -22.75
#